data_AF-A0A967GX71-F1
#
_entry.id   AF-A0A967GX71-F1
#
_cell.length_a   1.000
_cell.length_b   1.000
_cell.length_c   1.000
_cell.angle_alpha   90.00
_cell.angle_beta   90.00
_cell.angle_gamma   90.00
#
_symmetry.space_group_name_H-M   'P 1'
#
loop_
_entity.id
_entity.type
_entity.pdbx_description
1 polymer ?
#
loop_
_entity_poly.entity_id
_entity_poly.type
_entity_poly.pdbx_seq_one_letter_code
_entity_poly.pdbx_strand_id
1 'polypeptide(L)'
;MAAFDPAKGGGLILKSYGSTQILADPAQEMARLPQITLAVKELAEGLKLQKQKVRYSMSGQSVFTRFVKLPALDEDNIDQLVAFEAQQHVPFPIEEVVWDWQLLESEGPEKEVALVAIKGDALSEINDTVAEAGLGTREVDAAPMALYNAFRYNYPDVEEPVLLMDIGAKATNLVYIEGNRL
;
A
#
# COMPACT_ATOMS: atom_id res chain seq x y z
N MET A 1 -11.95 -9.39 -2.41
CA MET A 1 -10.82 -10.29 -2.70
C MET A 1 -10.88 -10.72 -4.15
N ALA A 2 -9.74 -10.75 -4.83
CA ALA A 2 -9.64 -11.15 -6.22
C ALA A 2 -8.41 -12.03 -6.43
N ALA A 3 -8.50 -12.99 -7.34
CA ALA A 3 -7.38 -13.81 -7.80
C ALA A 3 -7.06 -13.50 -9.25
N PHE A 4 -5.78 -13.31 -9.56
CA PHE A 4 -5.30 -12.97 -10.89
C PHE A 4 -4.22 -13.96 -11.34
N ASP A 5 -4.24 -14.31 -12.63
CA ASP A 5 -3.12 -14.98 -13.31
C ASP A 5 -2.38 -13.97 -14.20
N PRO A 6 -1.05 -14.09 -14.36
CA PRO A 6 -0.33 -13.32 -15.37
C PRO A 6 -0.71 -13.77 -16.79
N ALA A 7 -0.99 -12.82 -17.67
CA ALA A 7 -1.16 -13.05 -19.09
C ALA A 7 0.20 -13.18 -19.79
N LYS A 8 0.26 -13.92 -20.90
CA LYS A 8 1.49 -14.11 -21.69
C LYS A 8 2.09 -12.80 -22.25
N GLY A 9 1.34 -11.71 -22.26
CA GLY A 9 1.78 -10.38 -22.71
C GLY A 9 2.03 -9.37 -21.59
N GLY A 10 2.21 -9.80 -20.33
CA GLY A 10 2.46 -8.90 -19.19
C GLY A 10 1.19 -8.33 -18.53
N GLY A 11 0.01 -8.68 -19.05
CA GLY A 11 -1.28 -8.31 -18.46
C GLY A 11 -1.69 -9.15 -17.24
N LEU A 12 -2.79 -8.80 -16.59
CA LEU A 12 -3.43 -9.59 -15.53
C LEU A 12 -4.79 -10.13 -16.01
N ILE A 13 -5.09 -11.38 -15.69
CA ILE A 13 -6.37 -12.03 -15.98
C ILE A 13 -7.09 -12.27 -14.67
N LEU A 14 -8.26 -11.65 -14.48
CA LEU A 14 -9.12 -11.92 -13.34
C LEU A 14 -9.69 -13.33 -13.42
N LYS A 15 -9.39 -14.17 -12.42
CA LYS A 15 -9.84 -15.57 -12.35
C LYS A 15 -11.07 -15.74 -11.48
N SER A 16 -11.09 -15.05 -10.35
CA SER A 16 -12.21 -15.05 -9.43
C SER A 16 -12.23 -13.75 -8.64
N TYR A 17 -13.42 -13.34 -8.24
CA TYR A 17 -13.65 -12.14 -7.44
C TYR A 17 -14.80 -12.41 -6.47
N GLY A 18 -14.66 -11.87 -5.26
CA GLY A 18 -15.71 -11.88 -4.25
C GLY A 18 -15.60 -10.68 -3.33
N SER A 19 -16.75 -10.20 -2.87
CA SER A 19 -16.87 -9.12 -1.89
C SER A 19 -17.91 -9.50 -0.85
N THR A 20 -17.70 -9.09 0.39
CA THR A 20 -18.69 -9.23 1.48
C THR A 20 -18.83 -7.90 2.20
N GLN A 21 -20.00 -7.67 2.80
CA GLN A 21 -20.26 -6.48 3.59
C GLN A 21 -19.93 -6.75 5.05
N ILE A 22 -19.24 -5.81 5.68
CA ILE A 22 -18.99 -5.82 7.11
C ILE A 22 -20.12 -5.05 7.79
N LEU A 23 -20.98 -5.76 8.51
CA LEU A 23 -22.10 -5.18 9.26
C LEU A 23 -21.64 -4.74 10.66
N ALA A 24 -20.65 -3.85 10.71
CA ALA A 24 -20.28 -3.09 11.91
C ALA A 24 -20.50 -1.61 11.68
N ASP A 25 -20.80 -0.92 12.77
CA ASP A 25 -20.59 0.51 12.87
C ASP A 25 -19.08 0.80 12.74
N PRO A 26 -18.63 1.54 11.70
CA PRO A 26 -17.23 1.90 11.56
C PRO A 26 -16.68 2.69 12.75
N ALA A 27 -17.53 3.36 13.54
CA ALA A 27 -17.10 4.06 14.75
C ALA A 27 -16.73 3.12 15.92
N GLN A 28 -17.12 1.84 15.86
CA GLN A 28 -16.83 0.86 16.92
C GLN A 28 -15.54 0.09 16.64
N GLU A 29 -14.41 0.60 17.16
CA GLU A 29 -13.09 0.02 16.85
C GLU A 29 -12.89 -1.40 17.40
N MET A 30 -13.44 -1.71 18.58
CA MET A 30 -13.28 -3.04 19.21
C MET A 30 -13.85 -4.20 18.39
N ALA A 31 -14.92 -3.96 17.60
CA ALA A 31 -15.54 -4.99 16.79
C ALA A 31 -14.91 -5.11 15.39
N ARG A 32 -14.06 -4.16 15.00
CA ARG A 32 -13.60 -4.01 13.62
C ARG A 32 -12.72 -5.18 13.17
N LEU A 33 -11.62 -5.45 13.86
CA LEU A 33 -10.70 -6.52 13.46
C LEU A 33 -11.37 -7.90 13.45
N PRO A 34 -12.12 -8.33 14.49
CA PRO A 34 -12.81 -9.62 14.46
C PRO A 34 -13.77 -9.78 13.28
N GLN A 35 -14.49 -8.71 12.90
CA GLN A 35 -15.39 -8.77 11.76
C GLN A 35 -14.64 -8.78 10.41
N ILE A 36 -13.52 -8.06 10.30
CA ILE A 36 -12.65 -8.14 9.12
C ILE A 36 -12.10 -9.57 9.00
N THR A 37 -11.62 -10.18 10.09
CA THR A 37 -11.12 -11.57 10.08
C THR A 37 -12.20 -12.53 9.56
N LEU A 38 -13.42 -12.44 10.09
CA LEU A 38 -14.54 -13.28 9.64
C LEU A 38 -14.84 -13.08 8.14
N ALA A 39 -14.95 -11.83 7.70
CA ALA A 39 -15.22 -11.47 6.31
C ALA A 39 -14.13 -11.98 5.35
N VAL A 40 -12.85 -11.81 5.71
CA VAL A 40 -11.71 -12.27 4.90
C VAL A 40 -11.69 -13.80 4.85
N LYS A 41 -11.98 -14.48 5.96
CA LYS A 41 -12.06 -15.94 6.02
C LYS A 41 -13.17 -16.49 5.13
N GLU A 42 -14.38 -15.94 5.22
CA GLU A 42 -15.52 -16.33 4.38
C GLU A 42 -15.21 -16.14 2.88
N LEU A 43 -14.56 -15.03 2.52
CA LEU A 43 -14.13 -14.79 1.14
C LEU A 43 -13.05 -15.76 0.69
N ALA A 44 -12.05 -16.03 1.53
CA ALA A 44 -11.00 -17.00 1.23
C ALA A 44 -11.58 -18.40 1.03
N GLU A 45 -12.57 -18.79 1.84
CA GLU A 45 -13.25 -20.07 1.74
C GLU A 45 -14.13 -20.17 0.49
N GLY A 46 -14.97 -19.16 0.25
CA GLY A 46 -15.85 -19.13 -0.92
C GLY A 46 -15.10 -19.12 -2.25
N LEU A 47 -13.94 -18.47 -2.30
CA LEU A 47 -13.08 -18.40 -3.49
C LEU A 47 -12.06 -19.53 -3.58
N LYS A 48 -11.97 -20.42 -2.57
CA LYS A 48 -10.99 -21.52 -2.48
C LYS A 48 -9.53 -21.04 -2.52
N LEU A 49 -9.25 -19.94 -1.82
CA LEU A 49 -7.94 -19.28 -1.77
C LEU A 49 -7.19 -19.55 -0.46
N GLN A 50 -7.65 -20.49 0.38
CA GLN A 50 -6.96 -20.81 1.63
C GLN A 50 -5.52 -21.26 1.36
N LYS A 51 -4.62 -20.92 2.30
CA LYS A 51 -3.16 -21.18 2.25
C LYS A 51 -2.42 -20.43 1.14
N GLN A 52 -3.10 -19.56 0.38
CA GLN A 52 -2.44 -18.71 -0.59
C GLN A 52 -1.78 -17.51 0.11
N LYS A 53 -0.71 -16.99 -0.50
CA LYS A 53 -0.14 -15.71 -0.08
C LYS A 53 -0.84 -14.57 -0.82
N VAL A 54 -1.36 -13.60 -0.08
CA VAL A 54 -2.15 -12.48 -0.61
C VAL A 54 -1.37 -11.17 -0.54
N ARG A 55 -1.76 -10.24 -1.41
CA ARG A 55 -1.34 -8.83 -1.34
C ARG A 55 -2.52 -8.02 -0.84
N TYR A 56 -2.26 -7.05 0.01
CA TYR A 56 -3.28 -6.12 0.52
C TYR A 56 -2.65 -4.76 0.81
N SER A 57 -3.49 -3.76 1.01
CA SER A 57 -3.04 -2.41 1.33
C SER A 57 -3.46 -1.98 2.72
N MET A 58 -2.61 -1.24 3.40
CA MET A 58 -2.94 -0.52 4.63
C MET A 58 -3.72 0.76 4.31
N SER A 59 -4.58 1.19 5.22
CA SER A 59 -5.28 2.48 5.10
C SER A 59 -4.26 3.61 4.97
N GLY A 60 -4.49 4.57 4.06
CA GLY A 60 -3.63 5.75 3.92
C GLY A 60 -3.47 6.54 5.23
N GLN A 61 -4.46 6.48 6.13
CA GLN A 61 -4.38 7.10 7.47
C GLN A 61 -3.37 6.43 8.41
N SER A 62 -3.05 5.15 8.17
CA SER A 62 -2.09 4.38 8.97
C SER A 62 -0.68 4.42 8.38
N VAL A 63 -0.53 5.06 7.22
CA VAL A 63 0.73 5.14 6.46
C VAL A 63 1.23 6.58 6.51
N PHE A 64 2.45 6.77 6.95
CA PHE A 64 3.17 8.03 6.81
C PHE A 64 3.90 8.02 5.47
N THR A 65 3.69 9.05 4.65
CA THR A 65 4.41 9.24 3.39
C THR A 65 5.09 10.60 3.37
N ARG A 66 6.35 10.63 2.93
CA ARG A 66 7.13 11.87 2.81
C ARG A 66 8.02 11.82 1.57
N PHE A 67 7.99 12.88 0.77
CA PHE A 67 8.95 13.08 -0.30
C PHE A 67 10.16 13.83 0.24
N VAL A 68 11.35 13.28 0.00
CA VAL A 68 12.62 13.83 0.46
C VAL A 68 13.53 14.01 -0.72
N LYS A 69 14.13 15.19 -0.84
CA LYS A 69 15.17 15.48 -1.82
C LYS A 69 16.52 15.11 -1.23
N LEU A 70 17.25 14.27 -1.94
CA LEU A 70 18.60 13.89 -1.58
C LEU A 70 19.61 14.87 -2.18
N PRO A 71 20.64 15.28 -1.43
CA PRO A 71 21.74 16.05 -1.98
C PRO A 71 22.44 15.29 -3.13
N ALA A 72 23.00 16.04 -4.08
CA ALA A 72 23.81 15.47 -5.16
C ALA A 72 25.10 14.88 -4.56
N LEU A 73 25.15 13.56 -4.38
CA LEU A 73 26.30 12.81 -3.91
C LEU A 73 26.62 11.67 -4.90
N ASP A 74 27.89 11.28 -4.94
CA ASP A 74 28.36 10.11 -5.66
C ASP A 74 27.55 8.88 -5.20
N GLU A 75 27.12 8.04 -6.15
CA GLU A 75 26.02 7.07 -5.99
C GLU A 75 26.27 5.96 -4.96
N ASP A 76 27.48 5.90 -4.40
CA ASP A 76 28.01 4.77 -3.64
C ASP A 76 27.35 4.53 -2.27
N ASN A 77 26.33 5.33 -1.88
CA ASN A 77 25.69 5.14 -0.57
C ASN A 77 24.26 5.67 -0.40
N ILE A 78 23.42 5.57 -1.44
CA ILE A 78 22.04 6.07 -1.38
C ILE A 78 21.24 5.44 -0.21
N ASP A 79 21.43 4.15 0.07
CA ASP A 79 20.70 3.44 1.13
C ASP A 79 20.97 4.03 2.52
N GLN A 80 22.24 4.33 2.86
CA GLN A 80 22.57 4.91 4.17
C GLN A 80 22.07 6.35 4.30
N LEU A 81 22.13 7.10 3.20
CA LEU A 81 21.59 8.46 3.17
C LEU A 81 20.07 8.43 3.37
N VAL A 82 19.36 7.57 2.66
CA VAL A 82 17.91 7.44 2.81
C VAL A 82 17.55 6.95 4.22
N ALA A 83 18.31 6.04 4.81
CA ALA A 83 18.09 5.61 6.20
C ALA A 83 18.28 6.77 7.20
N PHE A 84 19.29 7.62 6.98
CA PHE A 84 19.49 8.83 7.77
C PHE A 84 18.32 9.81 7.62
N GLU A 85 17.89 10.08 6.38
CA GLU A 85 16.74 10.94 6.09
C GLU A 85 15.43 10.39 6.69
N ALA A 86 15.22 9.08 6.62
CA ALA A 86 14.08 8.41 7.23
C ALA A 86 14.05 8.63 8.75
N GLN A 87 15.19 8.54 9.43
CA GLN A 87 15.27 8.80 10.87
C GLN A 87 14.95 10.25 11.24
N GLN A 88 15.24 11.22 10.36
CA GLN A 88 14.91 12.64 10.59
C GLN A 88 13.46 12.98 10.27
N HIS A 89 12.86 12.29 9.30
CA HIS A 89 11.55 12.65 8.75
C HIS A 89 10.38 11.80 9.25
N VAL A 90 10.61 10.54 9.64
CA VAL A 90 9.58 9.68 10.21
C VAL A 90 9.25 10.18 11.62
N PRO A 91 7.97 10.46 11.94
CA PRO A 91 7.58 11.07 13.22
C PRO A 91 7.53 10.09 14.40
N PHE A 92 8.13 8.90 14.24
CA PHE A 92 8.15 7.82 15.21
C PHE A 92 9.58 7.25 15.30
N PRO A 93 9.95 6.59 16.41
CA PRO A 93 11.21 5.86 16.48
C PRO A 93 11.32 4.89 15.30
N ILE A 94 12.46 4.89 14.60
CA ILE A 94 12.63 4.10 13.39
C ILE A 94 12.56 2.60 13.69
N GLU A 95 12.84 2.20 14.93
CA GLU A 95 12.75 0.84 15.46
C GLU A 95 11.30 0.38 15.71
N GLU A 96 10.34 1.30 15.82
CA GLU A 96 8.92 1.01 16.05
C GLU A 96 8.11 0.94 14.75
N VAL A 97 8.73 1.26 13.61
CA VAL A 97 8.06 1.29 12.30
C VAL A 97 8.65 0.27 11.34
N VAL A 98 7.80 -0.22 10.46
CA VAL A 98 8.22 -0.84 9.21
C VAL A 98 8.16 0.24 8.14
N TRP A 99 9.27 0.41 7.43
CA TRP A 99 9.39 1.46 6.43
C TRP A 99 10.10 0.93 5.20
N ASP A 100 9.82 1.59 4.08
CA ASP A 100 10.45 1.33 2.79
C ASP A 100 10.57 2.66 2.03
N TRP A 101 11.29 2.66 0.92
CA TRP A 101 11.48 3.83 0.10
C TRP A 101 11.55 3.50 -1.39
N GLN A 102 11.23 4.49 -2.21
CA GLN A 102 11.34 4.39 -3.66
C GLN A 102 12.00 5.64 -4.24
N LEU A 103 12.98 5.44 -5.11
CA LEU A 103 13.54 6.52 -5.92
C LEU A 103 12.52 6.97 -6.97
N LEU A 104 12.27 8.28 -7.03
CA LEU A 104 11.40 8.89 -8.03
C LEU A 104 12.22 9.40 -9.20
N GLU A 105 11.62 9.37 -10.39
CA GLU A 105 12.20 10.02 -11.57
C GLU A 105 12.29 11.54 -11.33
N SER A 106 13.46 12.09 -11.62
CA SER A 106 13.78 13.50 -11.44
C SER A 106 14.43 14.02 -12.73
N GLU A 107 13.97 15.18 -13.20
CA GLU A 107 14.56 15.88 -14.35
C GLU A 107 15.83 16.68 -13.99
N GLY A 108 16.17 16.77 -12.69
CA GLY A 108 17.29 17.56 -12.18
C GLY A 108 18.45 16.71 -11.62
N PRO A 109 19.56 17.35 -11.19
CA PRO A 109 20.67 16.65 -10.54
C PRO A 109 20.31 16.15 -9.13
N GLU A 110 19.23 16.68 -8.55
CA GLU A 110 18.71 16.24 -7.25
C GLU A 110 17.93 14.94 -7.43
N LYS A 111 18.21 13.94 -6.60
CA LYS A 111 17.40 12.71 -6.53
C LYS A 111 16.25 12.96 -5.55
N GLU A 112 15.06 12.47 -5.85
CA GLU A 112 13.91 12.54 -4.94
C GLU A 112 13.50 11.13 -4.55
N VAL A 113 13.19 10.91 -3.27
CA VAL A 113 12.72 9.62 -2.75
C VAL A 113 11.36 9.79 -2.08
N ALA A 114 10.48 8.83 -2.31
CA ALA A 114 9.27 8.66 -1.52
C ALA A 114 9.58 7.71 -0.35
N LEU A 115 9.51 8.24 0.87
CA LEU A 115 9.57 7.45 2.10
C LEU A 115 8.16 7.04 2.50
N VAL A 116 8.01 5.78 2.91
CA VAL A 116 6.75 5.23 3.42
C VAL A 116 7.02 4.51 4.74
N ALA A 117 6.26 4.81 5.78
CA ALA A 117 6.40 4.19 7.09
C ALA A 117 5.05 3.85 7.73
N ILE A 118 4.99 2.72 8.43
CA ILE A 118 3.81 2.19 9.12
C ILE A 118 4.27 1.72 10.49
N LYS A 119 3.48 1.99 11.54
CA LYS A 119 3.80 1.43 12.86
C LYS A 119 3.74 -0.09 12.82
N GLY A 120 4.72 -0.74 13.46
CA GLY A 120 4.84 -2.20 13.45
C GLY A 120 3.63 -2.90 14.09
N ASP A 121 3.03 -2.30 15.11
CA ASP A 121 1.81 -2.79 15.78
C ASP A 121 0.61 -2.81 14.81
N ALA A 122 0.36 -1.69 14.12
CA ALA A 122 -0.73 -1.57 13.15
C ALA A 122 -0.58 -2.54 11.98
N LEU A 123 0.66 -2.77 11.52
CA LEU A 123 0.93 -3.78 10.48
C LEU A 123 0.71 -5.20 11.01
N SER A 124 1.13 -5.47 12.25
CA SER A 124 0.98 -6.79 12.88
C SER A 124 -0.49 -7.17 13.07
N GLU A 125 -1.34 -6.25 13.52
CA GLU A 125 -2.79 -6.48 13.68
C GLU A 125 -3.47 -6.97 12.39
N ILE A 126 -3.10 -6.38 11.25
CA ILE A 126 -3.65 -6.78 9.94
C ILE A 126 -3.02 -8.08 9.44
N ASN A 127 -1.73 -8.31 9.68
CA ASN A 127 -1.09 -9.59 9.37
C ASN A 127 -1.74 -10.75 10.15
N ASP A 128 -2.04 -10.54 11.43
CA ASP A 128 -2.70 -11.53 12.28
C ASP A 128 -4.10 -11.84 11.76
N THR A 129 -4.87 -10.82 11.37
CA THR A 129 -6.17 -10.97 10.70
C THR A 129 -6.07 -11.85 9.43
N VAL A 130 -5.05 -11.63 8.60
CA VAL A 130 -4.80 -12.40 7.37
C VAL A 130 -4.41 -13.84 7.70
N ALA A 131 -3.55 -14.05 8.71
CA ALA A 131 -3.12 -15.37 9.15
C ALA A 131 -4.27 -16.18 9.76
N GLU A 132 -5.10 -15.57 10.61
CA GLU A 132 -6.28 -16.18 11.23
C GLU A 132 -7.34 -16.57 10.19
N ALA A 133 -7.43 -15.84 9.09
CA ALA A 133 -8.26 -16.18 7.93
C ALA A 133 -7.70 -17.36 7.10
N GLY A 134 -6.56 -17.93 7.48
CA GLY A 134 -5.93 -19.06 6.81
C GLY A 134 -5.17 -18.67 5.54
N LEU A 135 -4.76 -17.42 5.41
CA LEU A 135 -3.95 -16.87 4.31
C LEU A 135 -2.54 -16.56 4.81
N GLY A 136 -1.61 -16.34 3.88
CA GLY A 136 -0.29 -15.78 4.19
C GLY A 136 -0.12 -14.39 3.59
N THR A 137 0.77 -13.56 4.15
CA THR A 137 1.11 -12.27 3.56
C THR A 137 2.22 -12.42 2.51
N ARG A 138 2.01 -11.89 1.30
CA ARG A 138 3.04 -11.79 0.25
C ARG A 138 3.71 -10.42 0.24
N GLU A 139 2.90 -9.38 0.38
CA GLU A 139 3.27 -7.99 0.16
C GLU A 139 2.18 -7.11 0.76
N VAL A 140 2.59 -5.98 1.33
CA VAL A 140 1.71 -4.99 1.92
C VAL A 140 2.01 -3.66 1.29
N ASP A 141 1.00 -3.02 0.72
CA ASP A 141 1.11 -1.72 0.05
C ASP A 141 0.39 -0.64 0.89
N ALA A 142 0.52 0.62 0.50
CA ALA A 142 -0.29 1.72 1.00
C ALA A 142 -1.47 1.97 0.05
N ALA A 143 -2.69 2.15 0.57
CA ALA A 143 -3.88 2.32 -0.28
C ALA A 143 -3.75 3.43 -1.34
N PRO A 144 -3.17 4.62 -1.06
CA PRO A 144 -2.96 5.63 -2.08
C PRO A 144 -1.98 5.19 -3.19
N MET A 145 -0.95 4.40 -2.85
CA MET A 145 0.02 3.88 -3.82
C MET A 145 -0.57 2.74 -4.65
N ALA A 146 -1.34 1.85 -4.03
CA ALA A 146 -2.09 0.83 -4.75
C ALA A 146 -3.07 1.45 -5.76
N LEU A 147 -3.72 2.57 -5.39
CA LEU A 147 -4.60 3.32 -6.29
C LEU A 147 -3.82 3.96 -7.44
N TYR A 148 -2.67 4.58 -7.15
CA TYR A 148 -1.77 5.13 -8.16
C TYR A 148 -1.31 4.05 -9.15
N ASN A 149 -0.84 2.90 -8.64
CA ASN A 149 -0.38 1.77 -9.44
C ASN A 149 -1.51 1.21 -10.32
N ALA A 150 -2.72 1.11 -9.79
CA ALA A 150 -3.90 0.70 -10.56
C ALA A 150 -4.21 1.70 -11.67
N PHE A 151 -4.13 3.01 -11.41
CA PHE A 151 -4.34 4.03 -12.43
C PHE A 151 -3.30 3.94 -13.54
N ARG A 152 -2.00 3.92 -13.21
CA ARG A 152 -0.91 3.81 -14.19
C ARG A 152 -0.96 2.56 -15.03
N TYR A 153 -1.37 1.44 -14.43
CA TYR A 153 -1.55 0.20 -15.15
C TYR A 153 -2.65 0.29 -16.23
N ASN A 154 -3.74 1.00 -15.95
CA ASN A 154 -4.88 1.11 -16.86
C ASN A 154 -4.76 2.28 -17.85
N TYR A 155 -4.03 3.33 -17.48
CA TYR A 155 -3.88 4.57 -18.24
C TYR A 155 -2.40 4.99 -18.31
N PRO A 156 -1.52 4.16 -18.90
CA PRO A 156 -0.08 4.42 -18.91
C PRO A 156 0.32 5.66 -19.73
N ASP A 157 -0.49 6.02 -20.73
CA ASP A 157 -0.21 7.11 -21.66
C ASP A 157 -0.78 8.47 -21.21
N VAL A 158 -1.41 8.55 -20.03
CA VAL A 158 -1.92 9.81 -19.46
C VAL A 158 -0.78 10.56 -18.80
N GLU A 159 -0.42 11.70 -19.39
CA GLU A 159 0.62 12.60 -18.89
C GLU A 159 0.04 13.88 -18.27
N GLU A 160 -1.24 14.18 -18.54
CA GLU A 160 -1.91 15.35 -17.99
C GLU A 160 -2.09 15.26 -16.46
N PRO A 161 -2.22 16.40 -15.77
CA PRO A 161 -2.54 16.41 -14.34
C PRO A 161 -3.84 15.68 -14.01
N VAL A 162 -3.79 14.74 -13.06
CA VAL A 162 -4.93 13.94 -12.60
C VAL A 162 -5.04 14.02 -11.08
N LEU A 163 -6.27 14.19 -10.58
CA LEU A 163 -6.60 14.02 -9.17
C LEU A 163 -7.44 12.75 -9.00
N LEU A 164 -6.84 11.72 -8.40
CA LEU A 164 -7.58 10.53 -7.97
C LEU A 164 -8.19 10.78 -6.60
N MET A 165 -9.48 10.48 -6.46
CA MET A 165 -10.19 10.54 -5.19
C MET A 165 -10.79 9.18 -4.86
N ASP A 166 -10.28 8.55 -3.81
CA ASP A 166 -10.85 7.34 -3.24
C ASP A 166 -11.63 7.70 -1.98
N ILE A 167 -12.96 7.69 -2.10
CA ILE A 167 -13.90 8.07 -1.04
C ILE A 167 -14.38 6.80 -0.34
N GLY A 168 -13.68 6.43 0.72
CA GLY A 168 -14.03 5.29 1.57
C GLY A 168 -14.98 5.65 2.73
N ALA A 169 -15.34 4.63 3.52
CA ALA A 169 -16.25 4.80 4.66
C ALA A 169 -15.64 5.57 5.84
N LYS A 170 -14.31 5.50 6.04
CA LYS A 170 -13.60 6.18 7.14
C LYS A 170 -12.66 7.30 6.70
N ALA A 171 -12.19 7.24 5.47
CA ALA A 171 -11.16 8.11 4.95
C ALA A 171 -11.43 8.42 3.48
N THR A 172 -11.03 9.61 3.06
CA THR A 172 -10.89 9.94 1.64
C THR A 172 -9.40 10.10 1.33
N ASN A 173 -8.89 9.31 0.39
CA ASN A 173 -7.54 9.46 -0.11
C ASN A 173 -7.59 10.36 -1.35
N LEU A 174 -6.70 11.35 -1.40
CA LEU A 174 -6.51 12.23 -2.55
C LEU A 174 -5.08 12.02 -3.06
N VAL A 175 -4.94 11.65 -4.33
CA VAL A 175 -3.65 11.45 -4.98
C VAL A 175 -3.60 12.35 -6.20
N TYR A 176 -2.73 13.35 -6.17
CA TYR A 176 -2.45 14.20 -7.32
C TYR A 176 -1.31 13.58 -8.13
N ILE A 177 -1.43 13.62 -9.44
CA ILE A 177 -0.51 12.98 -10.37
C ILE A 177 -0.19 13.97 -11.47
N GLU A 178 1.09 14.15 -11.80
CA GLU A 178 1.54 15.00 -12.89
C GLU A 178 2.74 14.34 -13.60
N GLY A 179 2.63 14.08 -14.91
CA GLY A 179 3.67 13.34 -15.64
C GLY A 179 3.81 11.92 -15.09
N ASN A 180 4.99 11.54 -14.57
CA ASN A 180 5.27 10.30 -13.82
C ASN A 180 5.33 10.50 -12.29
N ARG A 181 5.07 11.71 -11.80
CA ARG A 181 5.23 12.08 -10.40
C ARG A 181 3.91 11.98 -9.64
N LEU A 182 4.04 11.66 -8.36
CA LEU A 182 2.99 11.48 -7.36
C LEU A 182 3.15 12.55 -6.27
#